data_AF-A0A7X9F4J5-F1
#
_entry.id   AF-A0A7X9F4J5-F1
#
_cell.length_a   1.000
_cell.length_b   1.000
_cell.length_c   1.000
_cell.angle_alpha   90.00
_cell.angle_beta   90.00
_cell.angle_gamma   90.00
#
_symmetry.space_group_name_H-M   'P 1'
#
loop_
_entity.id
_entity.type
_entity.pdbx_description
1 polymer ?
#
loop_
_entity_poly.entity_id
_entity_poly.type
_entity_poly.pdbx_seq_one_letter_code
_entity_poly.pdbx_strand_id
1 'polypeptide(L)'
;MYILLQFLKSRAATLFFLFSFLFISGCKRDEEPPLVFKPIDLQLFSETHKGFNLLGKFDAGWSNTGFQEDEFEIIKDLGFNFARLPLDYRTYTQTENLDVFIEEECSEIDDAVEWGRKHGIHVCINLHRAPGYCVNNAVLPANQDLDLWTNPAAQEVFVNHWEFFAERYRDIPYNELSFNLINEPGDIDEGTYFSVMKKAIDKIQRINPDRIIFVDGLKHGRQLVPSFKGIKNIIQAIHVYDPVTLTHYKAGWVPGAD
;
A
#
# COMPACT_ATOMS: atom_id res chain seq x y z
N MET A 1 33.44 -68.02 -28.53
CA MET A 1 34.26 -68.17 -29.74
C MET A 1 35.46 -67.23 -29.61
N TYR A 2 36.66 -67.84 -29.52
CA TYR A 2 38.02 -67.28 -29.53
C TYR A 2 38.60 -66.50 -28.32
N ILE A 3 39.56 -67.22 -27.73
CA ILE A 3 40.68 -66.85 -26.86
C ILE A 3 41.76 -66.12 -27.68
N LEU A 4 42.48 -65.13 -27.13
CA LEU A 4 43.97 -65.11 -27.14
C LEU A 4 44.60 -63.99 -26.28
N LEU A 5 45.64 -64.39 -25.54
CA LEU A 5 46.63 -63.58 -24.80
C LEU A 5 47.50 -62.70 -25.72
N GLN A 6 48.06 -61.60 -25.22
CA GLN A 6 49.50 -61.46 -24.91
C GLN A 6 49.95 -60.05 -24.45
N PHE A 7 50.61 -60.07 -23.28
CA PHE A 7 51.68 -59.26 -22.70
C PHE A 7 52.36 -58.06 -23.40
N LEU A 8 52.89 -57.20 -22.50
CA LEU A 8 54.16 -56.45 -22.53
C LEU A 8 54.17 -55.01 -23.10
N LYS A 9 54.16 -54.00 -22.21
CA LYS A 9 55.37 -53.24 -21.77
C LYS A 9 55.00 -51.88 -21.15
N SER A 10 55.57 -51.65 -19.97
CA SER A 10 56.27 -50.43 -19.55
C SER A 10 55.60 -49.07 -19.82
N ARG A 11 55.20 -48.38 -18.74
CA ARG A 11 55.85 -47.14 -18.29
C ARG A 11 55.18 -46.60 -17.02
N ALA A 12 56.03 -46.14 -16.12
CA ALA A 12 55.69 -45.47 -14.88
C ALA A 12 54.83 -44.23 -15.12
N ALA A 13 53.78 -44.07 -14.32
CA ALA A 13 53.16 -42.78 -14.04
C ALA A 13 52.62 -42.82 -12.61
N THR A 14 53.37 -42.19 -11.71
CA THR A 14 52.99 -41.93 -10.32
C THR A 14 51.71 -41.09 -10.31
N LEU A 15 50.61 -41.66 -9.81
CA LEU A 15 49.34 -40.97 -9.63
C LEU A 15 49.45 -40.03 -8.41
N PHE A 16 49.55 -38.72 -8.65
CA PHE A 16 49.29 -37.71 -7.62
C PHE A 16 47.77 -37.51 -7.53
N PHE A 17 47.15 -38.02 -6.46
CA PHE A 17 45.79 -37.68 -6.10
C PHE A 17 45.77 -36.27 -5.48
N LEU A 18 45.40 -35.26 -6.28
CA LEU A 18 45.01 -33.94 -5.77
C LEU A 18 43.56 -34.03 -5.27
N PHE A 19 43.39 -34.17 -3.95
CA PHE A 19 42.11 -33.94 -3.30
C PHE A 19 41.77 -32.44 -3.40
N SER A 20 40.92 -32.11 -4.36
CA SER A 20 40.30 -30.78 -4.42
C SER A 20 39.21 -30.72 -3.36
N PHE A 21 39.51 -30.08 -2.24
CA PHE A 21 38.48 -29.68 -1.27
C PHE A 21 37.60 -28.60 -1.94
N LEU A 22 36.46 -29.01 -2.48
CA LEU A 22 35.36 -28.08 -2.75
C LEU A 22 34.87 -27.57 -1.40
N PHE A 23 35.29 -26.36 -1.04
CA PHE A 23 34.58 -25.56 -0.05
C PHE A 23 33.19 -25.27 -0.62
N ILE A 24 32.17 -25.96 -0.11
CA ILE A 24 30.78 -25.52 -0.23
C ILE A 24 30.71 -24.24 0.61
N SER A 25 31.01 -23.11 0.00
CA SER A 25 30.68 -21.81 0.55
C SER A 25 29.15 -21.79 0.59
N GLY A 26 28.58 -21.98 1.78
CA GLY A 26 27.16 -21.81 1.97
C GLY A 26 26.80 -20.42 1.45
N CYS A 27 25.86 -20.36 0.50
CA CYS A 27 25.20 -19.11 0.16
C CYS A 27 24.61 -18.56 1.46
N LYS A 28 25.34 -17.68 2.15
CA LYS A 28 24.69 -16.69 3.00
C LYS A 28 23.78 -15.95 2.05
N ARG A 29 22.47 -16.15 2.20
CA ARG A 29 21.51 -15.17 1.68
C ARG A 29 21.99 -13.85 2.25
N ASP A 30 22.32 -12.89 1.39
CA ASP A 30 22.59 -11.53 1.82
C ASP A 30 21.32 -11.06 2.53
N GLU A 31 21.32 -11.13 3.86
CA GLU A 31 20.23 -10.59 4.66
C GLU A 31 20.27 -9.08 4.43
N GLU A 32 19.20 -8.55 3.83
CA GLU A 32 19.05 -7.11 3.67
C GLU A 32 19.25 -6.41 5.02
N PRO A 33 19.94 -5.27 5.05
CA PRO A 33 20.24 -4.58 6.29
C PRO A 33 18.95 -4.22 7.05
N PRO A 34 18.98 -4.20 8.39
CA PRO A 34 17.81 -3.87 9.18
C PRO A 34 17.34 -2.44 8.90
N LEU A 35 16.03 -2.24 8.89
CA LEU A 35 15.43 -0.92 8.71
C LEU A 35 15.78 0.00 9.88
N VAL A 36 16.13 1.24 9.56
CA VAL A 36 16.41 2.29 10.54
C VAL A 36 15.29 3.31 10.47
N PHE A 37 14.57 3.47 11.58
CA PHE A 37 13.43 4.37 11.69
C PHE A 37 13.84 5.67 12.40
N LYS A 38 13.45 6.83 11.87
CA LYS A 38 13.48 8.07 12.63
C LYS A 38 12.44 8.01 13.76
N PRO A 39 12.73 8.59 14.93
CA PRO A 39 11.70 8.82 15.95
C PRO A 39 10.62 9.76 15.41
N ILE A 40 9.37 9.31 15.40
CA ILE A 40 8.20 10.09 15.02
C ILE A 40 7.20 10.03 16.18
N ASP A 41 6.73 11.20 16.62
CA ASP A 41 5.66 11.29 17.61
C ASP A 41 4.29 11.19 16.93
N LEU A 42 3.81 9.96 16.79
CA LEU A 42 2.52 9.67 16.14
C LEU A 42 1.33 10.22 16.94
N GLN A 43 1.47 10.39 18.26
CA GLN A 43 0.42 10.97 19.08
C GLN A 43 0.29 12.47 18.78
N LEU A 44 1.41 13.20 18.85
CA LEU A 44 1.43 14.63 18.49
C LEU A 44 0.96 14.84 17.05
N PHE A 45 1.40 13.98 16.11
CA PHE A 45 0.91 14.01 14.74
C PHE A 45 -0.61 13.93 14.69
N SER A 46 -1.21 12.93 15.34
CA SER A 46 -2.66 12.70 15.33
C SER A 46 -3.46 13.81 16.01
N GLU A 47 -2.90 14.47 17.03
CA GLU A 47 -3.56 15.58 17.75
C GLU A 47 -3.52 16.91 16.98
N THR A 48 -2.52 17.08 16.11
CA THR A 48 -2.25 18.36 15.44
C THR A 48 -2.69 18.43 13.98
N HIS A 49 -2.95 17.31 13.33
CA HIS A 49 -3.41 17.27 11.93
C HIS A 49 -4.93 17.24 11.85
N LYS A 50 -5.51 18.28 11.24
CA LYS A 50 -6.96 18.46 11.09
C LYS A 50 -7.25 18.96 9.68
N GLY A 51 -8.31 18.45 9.07
CA GLY A 51 -8.79 18.96 7.80
C GLY A 51 -9.80 18.03 7.15
N PHE A 52 -9.70 17.84 5.84
CA PHE A 52 -10.82 17.37 5.01
C PHE A 52 -10.44 16.21 4.09
N ASN A 53 -11.46 15.55 3.52
CA ASN A 53 -11.27 14.64 2.39
C ASN A 53 -11.51 15.42 1.09
N LEU A 54 -10.64 15.26 0.10
CA LEU A 54 -10.81 15.81 -1.25
C LEU A 54 -11.15 14.68 -2.21
N LEU A 55 -12.17 14.85 -3.04
CA LEU A 55 -12.79 13.74 -3.78
C LEU A 55 -12.41 13.69 -5.26
N GLY A 56 -11.40 14.46 -5.70
CA GLY A 56 -11.04 14.65 -7.11
C GLY A 56 -10.88 13.38 -7.96
N LYS A 57 -10.46 12.27 -7.33
CA LYS A 57 -10.33 10.93 -7.95
C LYS A 57 -11.02 9.82 -7.15
N PHE A 58 -12.14 10.13 -6.49
CA PHE A 58 -12.85 9.22 -5.59
C PHE A 58 -13.58 8.06 -6.28
N ASP A 59 -14.07 8.25 -7.50
CA ASP A 59 -14.76 7.20 -8.28
C ASP A 59 -14.64 7.46 -9.78
N ALA A 60 -14.25 6.43 -10.53
CA ALA A 60 -14.03 6.54 -11.97
C ALA A 60 -15.27 6.96 -12.80
N GLY A 61 -16.49 6.77 -12.27
CA GLY A 61 -17.73 7.10 -12.97
C GLY A 61 -18.29 8.49 -12.69
N TRP A 62 -17.99 9.08 -11.52
CA TRP A 62 -18.61 10.36 -11.12
C TRP A 62 -17.67 11.39 -10.49
N SER A 63 -16.47 10.99 -10.05
CA SER A 63 -15.51 11.87 -9.37
C SER A 63 -14.09 11.54 -9.83
N ASN A 64 -13.78 11.97 -11.05
CA ASN A 64 -12.48 11.77 -11.69
C ASN A 64 -12.12 12.99 -12.55
N THR A 65 -11.82 14.12 -11.89
CA THR A 65 -11.48 15.40 -12.53
C THR A 65 -10.18 16.00 -11.97
N GLY A 66 -9.39 15.18 -11.27
CA GLY A 66 -8.25 15.65 -10.50
C GLY A 66 -8.66 16.54 -9.31
N PHE A 67 -7.65 17.14 -8.68
CA PHE A 67 -7.81 18.07 -7.57
C PHE A 67 -7.59 19.51 -8.05
N GLN A 68 -7.91 20.50 -7.25
CA GLN A 68 -7.68 21.90 -7.59
C GLN A 68 -6.87 22.60 -6.49
N GLU A 69 -5.99 23.52 -6.89
CA GLU A 69 -5.15 24.25 -5.94
C GLU A 69 -5.97 25.07 -4.93
N ASP A 70 -7.11 25.63 -5.36
CA ASP A 70 -7.98 26.45 -4.52
C ASP A 70 -8.58 25.65 -3.34
N GLU A 71 -8.76 24.33 -3.48
CA GLU A 71 -9.13 23.44 -2.37
C GLU A 71 -8.09 23.53 -1.24
N PHE A 72 -6.79 23.54 -1.57
CA PHE A 72 -5.70 23.63 -0.59
C PHE A 72 -5.55 25.04 -0.01
N GLU A 73 -5.77 26.08 -0.81
CA GLU A 73 -5.83 27.46 -0.34
C GLU A 73 -6.95 27.64 0.68
N ILE A 74 -8.14 27.10 0.41
CA ILE A 74 -9.29 27.14 1.33
C ILE A 74 -8.99 26.40 2.63
N ILE A 75 -8.42 25.19 2.57
CA ILE A 75 -8.06 24.42 3.78
C ILE A 75 -7.12 25.25 4.67
N LYS A 76 -6.08 25.86 4.06
CA LYS A 76 -5.13 26.70 4.76
C LYS A 76 -5.77 27.95 5.36
N ASP A 77 -6.59 28.66 4.59
CA ASP A 77 -7.24 29.90 5.03
C ASP A 77 -8.23 29.67 6.18
N LEU A 78 -8.83 28.47 6.23
CA LEU A 78 -9.66 28.02 7.35
C LEU A 78 -8.84 27.58 8.58
N GLY A 79 -7.51 27.55 8.50
CA GLY A 79 -6.60 27.19 9.59
C GLY A 79 -6.40 25.67 9.77
N PHE A 80 -6.72 24.87 8.75
CA PHE A 80 -6.49 23.43 8.73
C PHE A 80 -5.16 23.10 8.04
N ASN A 81 -4.68 21.87 8.21
CA ASN A 81 -3.34 21.44 7.79
C ASN A 81 -3.30 19.98 7.28
N PHE A 82 -4.44 19.40 6.92
CA PHE A 82 -4.52 18.01 6.49
C PHE A 82 -5.54 17.81 5.37
N ALA A 83 -5.17 17.06 4.33
CA ALA A 83 -6.05 16.64 3.25
C ALA A 83 -5.90 15.13 3.03
N ARG A 84 -7.00 14.38 3.13
CA ARG A 84 -7.04 12.96 2.74
C ARG A 84 -7.58 12.83 1.33
N LEU A 85 -6.89 12.05 0.50
CA LEU A 85 -7.23 11.81 -0.90
C LEU A 85 -7.74 10.36 -1.04
N PRO A 86 -9.02 10.07 -0.80
CA PRO A 86 -9.60 8.78 -1.14
C PRO A 86 -9.63 8.58 -2.65
N LEU A 87 -8.85 7.62 -3.14
CA LEU A 87 -8.68 7.31 -4.55
C LEU A 87 -9.42 6.02 -4.94
N ASP A 88 -9.92 6.01 -6.17
CA ASP A 88 -10.31 4.80 -6.86
C ASP A 88 -9.20 4.38 -7.83
N TYR A 89 -8.67 3.17 -7.69
CA TYR A 89 -7.57 2.69 -8.52
C TYR A 89 -7.85 2.78 -10.04
N ARG A 90 -9.12 2.65 -10.45
CA ARG A 90 -9.55 2.71 -11.84
C ARG A 90 -9.33 4.10 -12.47
N THR A 91 -9.10 5.12 -11.65
CA THR A 91 -8.85 6.50 -12.13
C THR A 91 -7.42 6.73 -12.58
N TYR A 92 -6.49 5.82 -12.31
CA TYR A 92 -5.07 6.00 -12.63
C TYR A 92 -4.37 4.74 -13.18
N THR A 93 -5.11 3.66 -13.44
CA THR A 93 -4.57 2.43 -14.04
C THR A 93 -5.28 2.06 -15.34
N GLN A 94 -4.61 1.28 -16.19
CA GLN A 94 -5.27 0.67 -17.35
C GLN A 94 -6.34 -0.34 -16.92
N THR A 95 -7.39 -0.46 -17.73
CA THR A 95 -8.50 -1.37 -17.44
C THR A 95 -8.09 -2.84 -17.62
N GLU A 96 -7.24 -3.11 -18.60
CA GLU A 96 -6.80 -4.46 -18.97
C GLU A 96 -5.65 -4.99 -18.09
N ASN A 97 -4.91 -4.08 -17.46
CA ASN A 97 -3.81 -4.43 -16.56
C ASN A 97 -3.70 -3.41 -15.43
N LEU A 98 -4.06 -3.86 -14.22
CA LEU A 98 -4.13 -3.02 -13.03
C LEU A 98 -2.74 -2.59 -12.52
N ASP A 99 -1.67 -3.28 -12.92
CA ASP A 99 -0.29 -2.92 -12.59
C ASP A 99 0.32 -1.89 -13.57
N VAL A 100 -0.45 -1.42 -14.55
CA VAL A 100 -0.02 -0.36 -15.48
C VAL A 100 -0.65 0.96 -15.09
N PHE A 101 0.17 1.80 -14.46
CA PHE A 101 -0.18 3.15 -14.03
C PHE A 101 -0.10 4.12 -15.22
N ILE A 102 -1.14 4.96 -15.39
CA ILE A 102 -1.24 5.93 -16.46
C ILE A 102 -0.62 7.24 -15.98
N GLU A 103 0.54 7.60 -16.54
CA GLU A 103 1.33 8.73 -16.05
C GLU A 103 0.56 10.06 -16.01
N GLU A 104 -0.25 10.35 -17.03
CA GLU A 104 -1.08 11.57 -17.07
C GLU A 104 -2.09 11.61 -15.89
N GLU A 105 -2.76 10.50 -15.61
CA GLU A 105 -3.70 10.38 -14.50
C GLU A 105 -3.02 10.41 -13.13
N CYS A 106 -1.81 9.86 -13.03
CA CYS A 106 -1.00 9.93 -11.82
C CYS A 106 -0.49 11.35 -11.55
N SER A 107 -0.26 12.16 -12.60
CA SER A 107 0.20 13.53 -12.46
C SER A 107 -0.81 14.43 -11.72
N GLU A 108 -2.11 14.14 -11.83
CA GLU A 108 -3.14 14.84 -11.05
C GLU A 108 -3.03 14.57 -9.53
N ILE A 109 -2.50 13.40 -9.14
CA ILE A 109 -2.23 13.08 -7.73
C ILE A 109 -0.95 13.81 -7.29
N ASP A 110 0.05 13.92 -8.17
CA ASP A 110 1.26 14.69 -7.89
C ASP A 110 0.94 16.17 -7.64
N ASP A 111 0.07 16.76 -8.46
CA ASP A 111 -0.36 18.15 -8.29
C ASP A 111 -0.96 18.37 -6.90
N ALA A 112 -1.83 17.45 -6.43
CA ALA A 112 -2.39 17.50 -5.08
C ALA A 112 -1.32 17.39 -3.98
N VAL A 113 -0.33 16.52 -4.16
CA VAL A 113 0.79 16.39 -3.23
C VAL A 113 1.62 17.67 -3.20
N GLU A 114 1.93 18.25 -4.36
CA GLU A 114 2.71 19.49 -4.45
C GLU A 114 1.96 20.72 -3.93
N TRP A 115 0.65 20.84 -4.16
CA TRP A 115 -0.17 21.88 -3.54
C TRP A 115 -0.25 21.72 -2.02
N GLY A 116 -0.35 20.48 -1.53
CA GLY A 116 -0.23 20.18 -0.12
C GLY A 116 1.06 20.76 0.48
N ARG A 117 2.20 20.45 -0.14
CA ARG A 117 3.52 20.96 0.27
C ARG A 117 3.61 22.48 0.18
N LYS A 118 3.14 23.07 -0.92
CA LYS A 118 3.14 24.53 -1.14
C LYS A 118 2.34 25.29 -0.08
N HIS A 119 1.22 24.73 0.36
CA HIS A 119 0.30 25.39 1.30
C HIS A 119 0.47 24.95 2.76
N GLY A 120 1.40 24.04 3.04
CA GLY A 120 1.63 23.52 4.39
C GLY A 120 0.51 22.57 4.87
N ILE A 121 -0.13 21.89 3.93
CA ILE A 121 -1.17 20.89 4.14
C ILE A 121 -0.56 19.50 3.98
N HIS A 122 -0.58 18.69 5.03
CA HIS A 122 -0.19 17.29 4.96
C HIS A 122 -1.16 16.52 4.07
N VAL A 123 -0.65 15.75 3.12
CA VAL A 123 -1.47 14.92 2.23
C VAL A 123 -1.46 13.46 2.70
N CYS A 124 -2.64 12.85 2.77
CA CYS A 124 -2.82 11.45 3.09
C CYS A 124 -3.47 10.72 1.91
N ILE A 125 -2.68 9.98 1.12
CA ILE A 125 -3.21 9.22 -0.02
C ILE A 125 -3.90 7.97 0.51
N ASN A 126 -5.14 7.73 0.10
CA ASN A 126 -5.92 6.56 0.49
C ASN A 126 -6.36 5.77 -0.73
N LEU A 127 -6.32 4.43 -0.66
CA LEU A 127 -7.10 3.61 -1.59
C LEU A 127 -8.50 3.41 -1.01
N HIS A 128 -9.46 4.16 -1.55
CA HIS A 128 -10.88 4.01 -1.21
C HIS A 128 -11.49 2.81 -1.95
N ARG A 129 -11.13 2.67 -3.24
CA ARG A 129 -11.29 1.43 -4.00
C ARG A 129 -9.90 0.91 -4.37
N ALA A 130 -9.58 -0.27 -3.88
CA ALA A 130 -8.41 -1.03 -4.30
C ALA A 130 -8.83 -2.18 -5.23
N PRO A 131 -7.88 -2.78 -5.97
CA PRO A 131 -8.09 -4.06 -6.63
C PRO A 131 -8.63 -5.10 -5.65
N GLY A 132 -9.87 -5.54 -5.87
CA GLY A 132 -10.56 -6.55 -5.08
C GLY A 132 -11.25 -6.07 -3.79
N TYR A 133 -11.31 -4.77 -3.49
CA TYR A 133 -12.12 -4.28 -2.36
C TYR A 133 -12.55 -2.81 -2.48
N CYS A 134 -13.81 -2.54 -2.13
CA CYS A 134 -14.33 -1.22 -1.78
C CYS A 134 -15.60 -1.39 -0.94
N VAL A 135 -15.81 -0.51 0.03
CA VAL A 135 -17.07 -0.45 0.80
C VAL A 135 -18.26 -0.07 -0.08
N ASN A 136 -18.04 0.72 -1.14
CA ASN A 136 -19.07 1.14 -2.08
C ASN A 136 -19.20 0.13 -3.22
N ASN A 137 -20.44 -0.25 -3.52
CA ASN A 137 -20.74 -1.04 -4.70
C ASN A 137 -20.48 -0.23 -5.99
N ALA A 138 -19.93 -0.88 -6.99
CA ALA A 138 -19.82 -0.33 -8.34
C ALA A 138 -19.90 -1.46 -9.36
N VAL A 139 -20.31 -1.13 -10.59
CA VAL A 139 -20.13 -2.03 -11.73
C VAL A 139 -18.64 -2.02 -12.08
N LEU A 140 -18.01 -3.19 -11.97
CA LEU A 140 -16.60 -3.38 -12.32
C LEU A 140 -16.46 -3.80 -13.79
N PRO A 141 -15.37 -3.40 -14.47
CA PRO A 141 -14.99 -3.97 -15.75
C PRO A 141 -14.89 -5.50 -15.68
N ALA A 142 -15.03 -6.16 -16.83
CA ALA A 142 -14.88 -7.60 -16.92
C ALA A 142 -13.52 -8.05 -16.39
N ASN A 143 -13.49 -9.18 -15.67
CA ASN A 143 -12.29 -9.77 -15.04
C ASN A 143 -11.66 -8.96 -13.89
N GLN A 144 -12.33 -7.92 -13.37
CA GLN A 144 -11.90 -7.20 -12.17
C GLN A 144 -12.73 -7.55 -10.91
N ASP A 145 -13.61 -8.55 -11.00
CA ASP A 145 -14.33 -9.11 -9.85
C ASP A 145 -13.41 -10.02 -9.02
N LEU A 146 -12.46 -9.37 -8.36
CA LEU A 146 -11.47 -9.99 -7.47
C LEU A 146 -11.90 -9.79 -6.01
N ASP A 147 -11.35 -10.61 -5.12
CA ASP A 147 -11.51 -10.45 -3.68
C ASP A 147 -10.14 -10.27 -3.03
N LEU A 148 -9.87 -9.07 -2.52
CA LEU A 148 -8.60 -8.72 -1.86
C LEU A 148 -8.29 -9.66 -0.69
N TRP A 149 -9.31 -10.18 0.00
CA TRP A 149 -9.12 -10.95 1.22
C TRP A 149 -8.72 -12.39 0.93
N THR A 150 -9.19 -12.97 -0.17
CA THR A 150 -9.00 -14.39 -0.48
C THR A 150 -8.15 -14.66 -1.71
N ASN A 151 -8.01 -13.71 -2.64
CA ASN A 151 -7.29 -13.91 -3.90
C ASN A 151 -5.84 -13.40 -3.81
N PRO A 152 -4.82 -14.28 -3.90
CA PRO A 152 -3.42 -13.87 -3.86
C PRO A 152 -3.00 -12.89 -4.97
N ALA A 153 -3.59 -13.00 -6.17
CA ALA A 153 -3.29 -12.08 -7.27
C ALA A 153 -3.82 -10.67 -6.97
N ALA A 154 -5.01 -10.56 -6.36
CA ALA A 154 -5.54 -9.26 -5.93
C ALA A 154 -4.66 -8.62 -4.85
N GLN A 155 -4.12 -9.43 -3.93
CA GLN A 155 -3.18 -8.97 -2.91
C GLN A 155 -1.84 -8.52 -3.49
N GLU A 156 -1.35 -9.19 -4.52
CA GLU A 156 -0.12 -8.79 -5.23
C GLU A 156 -0.31 -7.44 -5.91
N VAL A 157 -1.38 -7.27 -6.69
CA VAL A 157 -1.70 -5.97 -7.33
C VAL A 157 -1.89 -4.89 -6.25
N PHE A 158 -2.61 -5.16 -5.17
CA PHE A 158 -2.74 -4.20 -4.06
C PHE A 158 -1.39 -3.75 -3.49
N VAL A 159 -0.44 -4.67 -3.32
CA VAL A 159 0.92 -4.34 -2.88
C VAL A 159 1.67 -3.53 -3.94
N ASN A 160 1.51 -3.84 -5.23
CA ASN A 160 2.14 -3.12 -6.33
C ASN A 160 1.69 -1.65 -6.40
N HIS A 161 0.41 -1.37 -6.12
CA HIS A 161 -0.07 0.02 -6.04
C HIS A 161 0.62 0.79 -4.91
N TRP A 162 0.80 0.16 -3.74
CA TRP A 162 1.51 0.79 -2.64
C TRP A 162 3.02 0.91 -2.86
N GLU A 163 3.62 -0.06 -3.56
CA GLU A 163 5.00 0.04 -4.05
C GLU A 163 5.16 1.22 -5.01
N PHE A 164 4.24 1.38 -5.98
CA PHE A 164 4.24 2.50 -6.91
C PHE A 164 4.23 3.85 -6.19
N PHE A 165 3.31 4.07 -5.26
CA PHE A 165 3.26 5.34 -4.51
C PHE A 165 4.47 5.52 -3.58
N ALA A 166 4.97 4.45 -2.96
CA ALA A 166 6.16 4.52 -2.10
C ALA A 166 7.42 4.88 -2.89
N GLU A 167 7.58 4.34 -4.11
CA GLU A 167 8.66 4.67 -5.03
C GLU A 167 8.52 6.10 -5.56
N ARG A 168 7.33 6.45 -6.07
CA ARG A 168 7.05 7.77 -6.68
C ARG A 168 7.29 8.91 -5.69
N TYR A 169 6.89 8.73 -4.44
CA TYR A 169 7.02 9.72 -3.38
C TYR A 169 8.09 9.37 -2.34
N ARG A 170 9.13 8.61 -2.74
CA ARG A 170 10.17 8.14 -1.82
C ARG A 170 10.80 9.28 -1.01
N ASP A 171 11.11 10.38 -1.67
CA ASP A 171 11.88 11.49 -1.10
C ASP A 171 11.02 12.55 -0.39
N ILE A 172 9.69 12.44 -0.45
CA ILE A 172 8.79 13.35 0.27
C ILE A 172 8.82 13.00 1.76
N PRO A 173 9.11 13.95 2.67
CA PRO A 173 9.28 13.65 4.08
C PRO A 173 7.97 13.19 4.74
N TYR A 174 8.08 12.47 5.85
CA TYR A 174 6.94 11.86 6.54
C TYR A 174 5.93 12.87 7.09
N ASN A 175 6.37 14.09 7.37
CA ASN A 175 5.53 15.16 7.91
C ASN A 175 4.71 15.87 6.81
N GLU A 176 4.99 15.62 5.53
CA GLU A 176 4.25 16.20 4.40
C GLU A 176 3.31 15.19 3.72
N LEU A 177 3.61 13.89 3.80
CA LEU A 177 2.84 12.84 3.13
C LEU A 177 2.70 11.58 4.00
N SER A 178 1.51 10.97 3.98
CA SER A 178 1.22 9.66 4.56
C SER A 178 0.36 8.81 3.64
N PHE A 179 0.28 7.52 3.93
CA PHE A 179 -0.49 6.54 3.16
C PHE A 179 -1.55 5.88 4.02
N ASN A 180 -2.78 5.75 3.53
CA ASN A 180 -3.88 5.08 4.21
C ASN A 180 -4.35 3.87 3.39
N LEU A 181 -3.99 2.67 3.85
CA LEU A 181 -3.86 1.50 2.99
C LEU A 181 -5.14 1.07 2.27
N ILE A 182 -6.26 1.00 2.98
CA ILE A 182 -7.55 0.62 2.42
C ILE A 182 -8.66 1.21 3.28
N ASN A 183 -9.66 1.81 2.65
CA ASN A 183 -10.78 2.45 3.35
C ASN A 183 -11.74 1.41 3.94
N GLU A 184 -12.06 1.56 5.23
CA GLU A 184 -13.22 0.95 5.92
C GLU A 184 -13.42 -0.56 5.66
N PRO A 185 -12.46 -1.44 5.97
CA PRO A 185 -12.63 -2.88 5.84
C PRO A 185 -13.92 -3.34 6.54
N GLY A 186 -14.72 -4.14 5.82
CA GLY A 186 -16.05 -4.55 6.23
C GLY A 186 -16.05 -5.65 7.28
N ASP A 187 -16.85 -6.69 7.06
CA ASP A 187 -16.84 -7.87 7.92
C ASP A 187 -15.74 -8.85 7.48
N ILE A 188 -14.51 -8.57 7.91
CA ILE A 188 -13.34 -9.42 7.70
C ILE A 188 -12.69 -9.79 9.04
N ASP A 189 -12.12 -10.99 9.13
CA ASP A 189 -11.39 -11.39 10.32
C ASP A 189 -10.07 -10.60 10.45
N GLU A 190 -9.70 -10.32 11.70
CA GLU A 190 -8.52 -9.51 12.03
C GLU A 190 -7.23 -10.11 11.47
N GLY A 191 -7.08 -11.44 11.50
CA GLY A 191 -5.86 -12.12 11.05
C GLY A 191 -5.64 -11.96 9.55
N THR A 192 -6.69 -12.13 8.76
CA THR A 192 -6.67 -11.92 7.31
C THR A 192 -6.41 -10.45 6.98
N TYR A 193 -7.13 -9.52 7.61
CA TYR A 193 -6.91 -8.08 7.41
C TYR A 193 -5.46 -7.69 7.70
N PHE A 194 -4.95 -8.09 8.87
CA PHE A 194 -3.58 -7.85 9.27
C PHE A 194 -2.57 -8.45 8.27
N SER A 195 -2.76 -9.70 7.86
CA SER A 195 -1.87 -10.40 6.93
C SER A 195 -1.75 -9.67 5.59
N VAL A 196 -2.87 -9.21 5.02
CA VAL A 196 -2.87 -8.48 3.74
C VAL A 196 -2.21 -7.11 3.89
N MET A 197 -2.60 -6.32 4.90
CA MET A 197 -2.01 -5.00 5.13
C MET A 197 -0.52 -5.08 5.43
N LYS A 198 -0.07 -6.10 6.17
CA LYS A 198 1.33 -6.29 6.54
C LYS A 198 2.23 -6.43 5.31
N LYS A 199 1.75 -7.05 4.22
CA LYS A 199 2.50 -7.14 2.95
C LYS A 199 2.79 -5.76 2.36
N ALA A 200 1.78 -4.88 2.34
CA ALA A 200 1.94 -3.51 1.85
C ALA A 200 2.82 -2.67 2.80
N ILE A 201 2.63 -2.80 4.11
CA ILE A 201 3.46 -2.12 5.13
C ILE A 201 4.93 -2.49 4.95
N ASP A 202 5.25 -3.78 4.83
CA ASP A 202 6.63 -4.24 4.66
C ASP A 202 7.25 -3.69 3.38
N LYS A 203 6.49 -3.68 2.29
CA LYS A 203 6.93 -3.12 1.03
C LYS A 203 7.21 -1.61 1.14
N ILE A 204 6.29 -0.83 1.71
CA ILE A 204 6.46 0.61 1.90
C ILE A 204 7.66 0.89 2.81
N GLN A 205 7.79 0.20 3.94
CA GLN A 205 8.86 0.44 4.92
C GLN A 205 10.25 0.05 4.40
N ARG A 206 10.35 -0.92 3.48
CA ARG A 206 11.58 -1.22 2.75
C ARG A 206 12.05 -0.05 1.89
N ILE A 207 11.11 0.67 1.28
CA ILE A 207 11.39 1.80 0.38
C ILE A 207 11.64 3.08 1.18
N ASN A 208 10.78 3.35 2.17
CA ASN A 208 10.88 4.48 3.08
C ASN A 208 10.41 4.07 4.49
N PRO A 209 11.34 3.78 5.42
CA PRO A 209 10.96 3.36 6.77
C PRO A 209 10.26 4.46 7.57
N ASP A 210 10.44 5.74 7.20
CA ASP A 210 9.88 6.88 7.92
C ASP A 210 8.45 7.22 7.50
N ARG A 211 7.94 6.68 6.38
CA ARG A 211 6.58 6.97 5.91
C ARG A 211 5.54 6.58 6.98
N ILE A 212 4.71 7.54 7.37
CA ILE A 212 3.54 7.27 8.22
C ILE A 212 2.50 6.51 7.40
N ILE A 213 1.99 5.42 7.96
CA ILE A 213 0.99 4.55 7.33
C ILE A 213 -0.23 4.46 8.26
N PHE A 214 -1.40 4.75 7.71
CA PHE A 214 -2.70 4.59 8.34
C PHE A 214 -3.33 3.26 7.93
N VAL A 215 -3.88 2.54 8.91
CA VAL A 215 -4.74 1.38 8.71
C VAL A 215 -6.10 1.68 9.31
N ASP A 216 -7.16 1.54 8.52
CA ASP A 216 -8.52 1.76 9.03
C ASP A 216 -8.95 0.63 9.98
N GLY A 217 -9.78 0.98 10.95
CA GLY A 217 -10.40 0.01 11.84
C GLY A 217 -11.30 -0.99 11.09
N LEU A 218 -11.48 -2.17 11.67
CA LEU A 218 -12.46 -3.16 11.20
C LEU A 218 -13.90 -2.65 11.37
N LYS A 219 -14.86 -3.36 10.74
CA LYS A 219 -16.30 -3.01 10.79
C LYS A 219 -16.54 -1.58 10.32
N HIS A 220 -15.98 -1.23 9.16
CA HIS A 220 -16.06 0.11 8.57
C HIS A 220 -15.44 1.20 9.46
N GLY A 221 -14.21 0.99 9.93
CA GLY A 221 -13.47 1.97 10.72
C GLY A 221 -13.89 2.05 12.20
N ARG A 222 -14.72 1.12 12.70
CA ARG A 222 -15.31 1.22 14.05
C ARG A 222 -14.54 0.47 15.13
N GLN A 223 -13.73 -0.52 14.74
CA GLN A 223 -13.03 -1.39 15.69
C GLN A 223 -11.52 -1.27 15.52
N LEU A 224 -10.83 -1.06 16.64
CA LEU A 224 -9.37 -1.14 16.69
C LEU A 224 -8.89 -2.54 16.34
N VAL A 225 -7.69 -2.62 15.80
CA VAL A 225 -7.04 -3.84 15.33
C VAL A 225 -5.75 -4.06 16.14
N PRO A 226 -5.81 -4.79 17.27
CA PRO A 226 -4.66 -5.00 18.15
C PRO A 226 -3.42 -5.59 17.49
N SER A 227 -3.58 -6.34 16.39
CA SER A 227 -2.47 -6.99 15.67
C SER A 227 -1.43 -6.00 15.12
N PHE A 228 -1.77 -4.73 14.88
CA PHE A 228 -0.79 -3.71 14.46
C PHE A 228 0.03 -3.11 15.61
N LYS A 229 -0.28 -3.45 16.86
CA LYS A 229 0.41 -2.89 18.03
C LYS A 229 1.92 -3.17 17.96
N GLY A 230 2.71 -2.10 18.09
CA GLY A 230 4.17 -2.18 18.14
C GLY A 230 4.86 -2.11 16.78
N ILE A 231 4.12 -2.14 15.66
CA ILE A 231 4.67 -1.84 14.34
C ILE A 231 4.97 -0.34 14.26
N LYS A 232 6.18 0.00 13.81
CA LYS A 232 6.64 1.39 13.73
C LYS A 232 5.85 2.16 12.67
N ASN A 233 5.60 3.45 12.95
CA ASN A 233 4.99 4.41 12.02
C ASN A 233 3.58 4.03 11.52
N ILE A 234 2.85 3.21 12.29
CA ILE A 234 1.45 2.86 12.00
C ILE A 234 0.50 3.67 12.88
N ILE A 235 -0.48 4.32 12.25
CA ILE A 235 -1.63 4.95 12.92
C ILE A 235 -2.89 4.15 12.58
N GLN A 236 -3.76 3.91 13.56
CA GLN A 236 -5.08 3.32 13.28
C GLN A 236 -6.10 4.45 13.07
N ALA A 237 -6.72 4.50 11.89
CA ALA A 237 -7.79 5.44 11.58
C ALA A 237 -9.13 4.85 12.01
N ILE A 238 -9.92 5.62 12.75
CA ILE A 238 -11.29 5.24 13.11
C ILE A 238 -12.28 6.21 12.49
N HIS A 239 -13.45 5.72 12.13
CA HIS A 239 -14.51 6.49 11.49
C HIS A 239 -15.66 6.68 12.47
N VAL A 240 -16.06 7.94 12.66
CA VAL A 240 -17.04 8.33 13.67
C VAL A 240 -18.24 8.96 13.01
N TYR A 241 -19.06 8.12 12.38
CA TYR A 241 -20.34 8.52 11.78
C TYR A 241 -21.54 8.23 12.69
N ASP A 242 -21.32 7.84 13.94
CA ASP A 242 -22.42 7.57 14.87
C ASP A 242 -23.08 8.85 15.40
N PRO A 243 -24.41 8.85 15.61
CA PRO A 243 -25.34 7.79 15.20
C PRO A 243 -25.60 7.84 13.68
N VAL A 244 -25.49 6.68 13.01
CA VAL A 244 -25.69 6.58 11.55
C VAL A 244 -27.08 7.07 11.13
N THR A 245 -28.09 6.93 11.99
CA THR A 245 -29.44 7.44 11.75
C THR A 245 -29.51 8.96 11.59
N LEU A 246 -28.54 9.71 12.12
CA LEU A 246 -28.43 11.15 11.94
C LEU A 246 -27.55 11.50 10.75
N THR A 247 -26.33 10.95 10.71
CA THR A 247 -25.31 11.32 9.73
C THR A 247 -25.63 10.85 8.31
N HIS A 248 -26.42 9.77 8.20
CA HIS A 248 -26.83 9.17 6.92
C HIS A 248 -28.34 9.22 6.71
N TYR A 249 -29.06 10.12 7.39
CA TYR A 249 -30.50 10.29 7.16
C TYR A 249 -30.78 10.54 5.66
N LYS A 250 -31.58 9.66 5.05
CA LYS A 250 -31.92 9.63 3.61
C LYS A 250 -30.76 9.39 2.65
N ALA A 251 -29.65 8.84 3.14
CA ALA A 251 -28.56 8.40 2.29
C ALA A 251 -28.96 7.17 1.47
N GLY A 252 -29.19 7.34 0.16
CA GLY A 252 -29.67 6.25 -0.72
C GLY A 252 -28.71 5.06 -0.87
N TRP A 253 -27.47 5.19 -0.40
CA TRP A 253 -26.47 4.13 -0.39
C TRP A 253 -26.38 3.36 0.94
N VAL A 254 -27.13 3.77 1.97
CA VAL A 254 -27.17 3.08 3.28
C VAL A 254 -28.50 2.33 3.44
N PRO A 255 -28.48 1.01 3.64
CA PRO A 255 -29.69 0.25 3.91
C PRO A 255 -30.43 0.73 5.17
N GLY A 256 -31.73 1.01 5.06
CA GLY A 256 -32.58 1.41 6.21
C GLY A 256 -32.36 2.85 6.70
N ALA A 257 -31.94 3.75 5.80
CA ALA A 257 -31.70 5.16 6.09
C ALA A 257 -32.93 6.08 5.87
N ASP A 258 -34.16 5.54 5.88
CA ASP A 258 -35.42 6.24 5.58
C ASP A 258 -36.01 7.06 6.74
#